data_AF-A0A8S1UHE7-F1
#
_entry.id   AF-A0A8S1UHE7-F1
#
_cell.length_a   1.000
_cell.length_b   1.000
_cell.length_c   1.000
_cell.angle_alpha   90.00
_cell.angle_beta   90.00
_cell.angle_gamma   90.00
#
_symmetry.space_group_name_H-M   'P 1'
#
loop_
_entity.id
_entity.type
_entity.pdbx_description
1 polymer ?
#
loop_
_entity_poly.entity_id
_entity_poly.type
_entity_poly.pdbx_seq_one_letter_code
_entity_poly.pdbx_strand_id
1 'polypeptide(L)'
;MPNLQSLSNAFKKFNVYTRPVSLLLLKEQGHRTYLGVFLTTILVSLVILVYYSGLVSLIVRNNPSVITYTQYQEHQNAFYLTPQNFSIAIAQKGYDLLDSYILEGALGGVDSTIFQEIPLTKCIDFQFSDPSLNAYFDKSDQIWYCLDWSSIGQIAIEGGLESSKDKSLQIIVKQCTSITQCTYPNILDSDQFLFKMTSANTDISNFKTPAYLIGKTFSLTSLTNFAKKLNIILQPQQTQTDNGYIIQDQYQETILSISNYFETILDKDDDKHIFEINISLDQKTLITQRSYPRVYQFLGDIGGFWEIIFLCSLLFIMPFNNLSYRVALLNELFNFELDYDNKIHPEHRGSSKVKEILNKSVQLEKFNRMSKVAEHDEQQKSKLLDQISNDITQFFQEQESKLDLKLFDYFGCCQCKKGGKRDLINFSMSKITHTLDITYIIKKLQEIDKLKLILLNSDQIKLFDYLPKPKLGLHMKPSENEYCSILKPEQSDLDKALEAQKAFQALQDQEDDITPKLVKLLDDDLVSLFKLQLNKGVNRFVKKPAQLADAVQQLMIMNAKEKENQKDKKKEKEKKKKKKKQDESSDSENSASSGSDKE
;
A
#
# COMPACT_ATOMS: atom_id res chain seq x y z
N MET A 1 -43.85 -31.83 24.13
CA MET A 1 -42.50 -31.74 23.50
C MET A 1 -42.29 -30.39 22.79
N PRO A 2 -42.10 -29.24 23.48
CA PRO A 2 -41.82 -27.96 22.81
C PRO A 2 -40.31 -27.63 22.63
N ASN A 3 -39.42 -28.21 23.45
CA ASN A 3 -38.02 -27.75 23.53
C ASN A 3 -37.05 -28.23 22.42
N LEU A 4 -37.43 -29.20 21.57
CA LEU A 4 -36.50 -29.70 20.54
C LEU A 4 -36.32 -28.72 19.38
N GLN A 5 -37.38 -27.97 19.02
CA GLN A 5 -37.32 -26.98 17.94
C GLN A 5 -36.53 -25.72 18.33
N SER A 6 -36.63 -25.26 19.58
CA SER A 6 -35.80 -24.14 20.06
C SER A 6 -34.32 -24.50 20.09
N LEU A 7 -33.98 -25.71 20.53
CA LEU A 7 -32.60 -26.23 20.52
C LEU A 7 -32.05 -26.33 19.08
N SER A 8 -32.81 -26.92 18.14
CA SER A 8 -32.41 -27.02 16.73
C SER A 8 -32.17 -25.66 16.09
N ASN A 9 -33.01 -24.67 16.39
CA ASN A 9 -32.85 -23.30 15.91
C ASN A 9 -31.66 -22.59 16.56
N ALA A 10 -31.29 -22.91 17.80
CA ALA A 10 -30.07 -22.41 18.44
C ALA A 10 -28.81 -22.98 17.76
N PHE A 11 -28.76 -24.30 17.49
CA PHE A 11 -27.63 -24.91 16.77
C PHE A 11 -27.46 -24.36 15.35
N LYS A 12 -28.55 -24.10 14.62
CA LYS A 12 -28.48 -23.48 13.28
C LYS A 12 -27.86 -22.08 13.30
N LYS A 13 -28.02 -21.30 14.38
CA LYS A 13 -27.37 -19.98 14.54
C LYS A 13 -25.85 -20.07 14.77
N PHE A 14 -25.32 -21.24 15.13
CA PHE A 14 -23.89 -21.47 15.32
C PHE A 14 -23.17 -21.90 14.01
N ASN A 15 -23.89 -22.00 12.89
CA ASN A 15 -23.30 -22.40 11.61
C ASN A 15 -22.50 -21.25 10.96
N VAL A 16 -21.18 -21.25 11.18
CA VAL A 16 -20.22 -20.31 10.57
C VAL A 16 -20.22 -20.40 9.03
N TYR A 17 -20.54 -21.57 8.46
CA TYR A 17 -20.57 -21.79 7.00
C TYR A 17 -21.90 -21.38 6.34
N THR A 18 -22.53 -20.32 6.83
CA THR A 18 -23.78 -19.80 6.25
C THR A 18 -23.48 -19.13 4.91
N ARG A 19 -24.05 -19.65 3.81
CA ARG A 19 -23.99 -18.99 2.50
C ARG A 19 -24.93 -17.76 2.51
N PRO A 20 -24.45 -16.56 2.16
CA PRO A 20 -25.31 -15.39 2.07
C PRO A 20 -26.27 -15.55 0.88
N VAL A 21 -27.56 -15.37 1.12
CA VAL A 21 -28.56 -15.23 0.05
C VAL A 21 -28.62 -13.75 -0.31
N SER A 22 -27.92 -13.35 -1.37
CA SER A 22 -27.90 -11.98 -1.86
C SER A 22 -29.00 -11.76 -2.91
N LEU A 23 -29.92 -10.83 -2.63
CA LEU A 23 -30.72 -10.21 -3.67
C LEU A 23 -29.87 -9.18 -4.40
N LEU A 24 -29.86 -9.24 -5.74
CA LEU A 24 -29.18 -8.24 -6.56
C LEU A 24 -30.04 -6.97 -6.64
N LEU A 25 -29.52 -5.84 -6.15
CA LEU A 25 -30.15 -4.55 -6.37
C LEU A 25 -29.69 -4.02 -7.73
N LEU A 26 -30.63 -3.72 -8.64
CA LEU A 26 -30.34 -3.20 -10.00
C LEU A 26 -29.30 -4.04 -10.79
N LYS A 27 -29.24 -5.36 -10.54
CA LYS A 27 -28.25 -6.33 -11.09
C LYS A 27 -26.82 -6.20 -10.53
N GLU A 28 -26.57 -5.32 -9.57
CA GLU A 28 -25.27 -5.19 -8.90
C GLU A 28 -25.18 -6.01 -7.60
N GLN A 29 -23.96 -6.42 -7.23
CA GLN A 29 -23.69 -7.22 -6.02
C GLN A 29 -23.30 -6.37 -4.79
N GLY A 30 -23.09 -5.06 -4.93
CA GLY A 30 -22.68 -4.22 -3.80
C GLY A 30 -22.66 -2.74 -4.12
N HIS A 31 -23.11 -1.93 -3.16
CA HIS A 31 -23.20 -0.48 -3.26
C HIS A 31 -21.82 0.18 -3.23
N ARG A 32 -21.48 0.95 -4.28
CA ARG A 32 -20.20 1.66 -4.41
C ARG A 32 -20.39 3.14 -4.09
N THR A 33 -19.48 3.69 -3.28
CA THR A 33 -19.51 5.12 -2.91
C THR A 33 -18.22 5.82 -3.35
N TYR A 34 -18.33 7.08 -3.80
CA TYR A 34 -17.16 7.90 -4.15
C TYR A 34 -16.21 8.10 -2.96
N LEU A 35 -16.76 8.21 -1.75
CA LEU A 35 -15.99 8.27 -0.49
C LEU A 35 -15.22 6.97 -0.24
N GLY A 36 -15.79 5.80 -0.55
CA GLY A 36 -15.09 4.52 -0.52
C GLY A 36 -13.90 4.51 -1.49
N VAL A 37 -14.09 4.93 -2.75
CA VAL A 37 -13.01 5.01 -3.75
C VAL A 37 -11.88 5.94 -3.30
N PHE A 38 -12.24 7.12 -2.77
CA PHE A 38 -11.27 8.09 -2.24
C PHE A 38 -10.43 7.51 -1.08
N LEU A 39 -11.08 6.90 -0.09
CA LEU A 39 -10.38 6.30 1.05
C LEU A 39 -9.55 5.07 0.65
N THR A 40 -10.02 4.24 -0.28
CA THR A 40 -9.21 3.15 -0.84
C THR A 40 -7.97 3.67 -1.57
N THR A 41 -8.08 4.80 -2.28
CA THR A 41 -6.94 5.44 -2.96
C THR A 41 -5.89 5.94 -1.96
N ILE A 42 -6.34 6.58 -0.87
CA ILE A 42 -5.44 7.00 0.23
C ILE A 42 -4.75 5.78 0.85
N LEU A 43 -5.52 4.73 1.17
CA LEU A 43 -4.99 3.51 1.80
C LEU A 43 -3.91 2.86 0.93
N VAL A 44 -4.18 2.68 -0.37
CA VAL A 44 -3.20 2.11 -1.32
C VAL A 44 -1.96 3.01 -1.44
N SER A 45 -2.12 4.34 -1.52
CA SER A 45 -0.98 5.26 -1.56
C SER A 45 -0.11 5.20 -0.31
N LEU A 46 -0.72 5.05 0.86
CA LEU A 46 -0.03 4.98 2.16
C LEU A 46 0.75 3.66 2.28
N VAL A 47 0.15 2.55 1.85
CA VAL A 47 0.80 1.22 1.80
C VAL A 47 1.97 1.21 0.81
N ILE A 48 1.84 1.85 -0.37
CA ILE A 48 2.95 1.99 -1.32
C ILE A 48 4.12 2.80 -0.71
N LEU A 49 3.82 3.87 0.04
CA LEU A 49 4.85 4.68 0.71
C LEU A 49 5.62 3.86 1.76
N VAL A 50 4.92 3.11 2.61
CA VAL A 50 5.54 2.25 3.65
C VAL A 50 6.31 1.08 3.04
N TYR A 51 5.80 0.50 1.96
CA TYR A 51 6.51 -0.51 1.19
C TYR A 51 7.83 0.05 0.61
N TYR A 52 7.79 1.25 0.03
CA TYR A 52 8.99 1.91 -0.50
C TYR A 52 10.01 2.24 0.59
N SER A 53 9.59 2.82 1.72
CA SER A 53 10.52 3.19 2.80
C SER A 53 11.20 1.98 3.44
N GLY A 54 10.49 0.85 3.59
CA GLY A 54 11.09 -0.40 4.08
C GLY A 54 11.95 -1.14 3.05
N LEU A 55 11.65 -1.03 1.74
CA LEU A 55 12.61 -1.49 0.71
C LEU A 55 13.92 -0.69 0.76
N VAL A 56 13.84 0.64 0.93
CA VAL A 56 15.02 1.48 1.09
C VAL A 56 15.80 1.09 2.34
N SER A 57 15.16 0.82 3.48
CA SER A 57 15.87 0.41 4.70
C SER A 57 16.56 -0.96 4.58
N LEU A 58 15.94 -1.94 3.91
CA LEU A 58 16.54 -3.25 3.60
C LEU A 58 17.76 -3.19 2.68
N ILE A 59 17.77 -2.25 1.72
CA ILE A 59 18.88 -2.05 0.79
C ILE A 59 20.01 -1.25 1.44
N VAL A 60 19.67 -0.14 2.10
CA VAL A 60 20.65 0.84 2.62
C VAL A 60 21.29 0.38 3.93
N ARG A 61 20.57 -0.36 4.78
CA ARG A 61 21.09 -0.96 6.03
C ARG A 61 21.74 0.02 7.01
N ASN A 62 21.21 1.24 7.14
CA ASN A 62 21.73 2.25 8.08
C ASN A 62 21.24 2.09 9.54
N ASN A 63 20.20 1.28 9.79
CA ASN A 63 19.56 1.15 11.11
C ASN A 63 19.61 -0.31 11.62
N PRO A 64 20.75 -0.79 12.13
CA PRO A 64 20.82 -2.09 12.81
C PRO A 64 20.11 -2.04 14.17
N SER A 65 19.54 -3.17 14.61
CA SER A 65 19.30 -3.42 16.02
C SER A 65 20.61 -3.82 16.69
N VAL A 66 20.95 -3.17 17.82
CA VAL A 66 22.25 -3.29 18.47
C VAL A 66 22.08 -3.79 19.91
N ILE A 67 22.92 -4.74 20.31
CA ILE A 67 23.06 -5.21 21.70
C ILE A 67 24.54 -5.16 22.06
N THR A 68 24.90 -4.39 23.08
CA THR A 68 26.28 -4.28 23.57
C THR A 68 26.36 -4.79 25.00
N TYR A 69 27.33 -5.68 25.27
CA TYR A 69 27.59 -6.23 26.60
C TYR A 69 29.08 -6.48 26.80
N THR A 70 29.53 -6.51 28.06
CA THR A 70 30.90 -6.87 28.42
C THR A 70 30.95 -8.31 28.92
N GLN A 71 31.95 -9.06 28.46
CA GLN A 71 32.22 -10.42 28.90
C GLN A 71 33.58 -10.47 29.58
N TYR A 72 33.63 -10.99 30.81
CA TYR A 72 34.88 -11.24 31.53
C TYR A 72 35.50 -12.59 31.12
N GLN A 73 36.82 -12.64 30.99
CA GLN A 73 37.64 -13.83 30.76
C GLN A 73 38.82 -13.81 31.74
N GLU A 74 38.91 -14.83 32.60
CA GLU A 74 39.99 -15.00 33.60
C GLU A 74 41.39 -15.00 32.95
N HIS A 75 41.48 -15.65 31.78
CA HIS A 75 42.63 -15.61 30.88
C HIS A 75 42.17 -15.09 29.52
N GLN A 76 42.54 -13.85 29.19
CA GLN A 76 42.30 -13.27 27.88
C GLN A 76 43.31 -13.84 26.87
N ASN A 77 42.81 -14.35 25.75
CA ASN A 77 43.64 -14.93 24.68
C ASN A 77 44.62 -13.91 24.09
N ALA A 78 45.77 -14.39 23.61
CA ALA A 78 46.77 -13.57 22.95
C ALA A 78 46.20 -12.79 21.75
N PHE A 79 46.42 -11.47 21.75
CA PHE A 79 46.12 -10.58 20.64
C PHE A 79 47.41 -10.22 19.90
N TYR A 80 47.43 -10.44 18.59
CA TYR A 80 48.59 -10.18 17.74
C TYR A 80 48.53 -8.76 17.17
N LEU A 81 49.43 -7.92 17.68
CA LEU A 81 49.71 -6.57 17.19
C LEU A 81 50.57 -6.67 15.91
N THR A 82 50.18 -5.89 14.92
CA THR A 82 50.76 -5.80 13.57
C THR A 82 50.74 -4.34 13.12
N PRO A 83 51.58 -3.91 12.16
CA PRO A 83 51.60 -2.51 11.70
C PRO A 83 50.25 -1.99 11.18
N GLN A 84 49.31 -2.86 10.78
CA GLN A 84 47.98 -2.46 10.31
C GLN A 84 46.93 -2.30 11.42
N ASN A 85 47.07 -2.98 12.56
CA ASN A 85 46.09 -2.94 13.65
C ASN A 85 46.57 -2.19 14.91
N PHE A 86 47.88 -1.95 15.03
CA PHE A 86 48.47 -1.26 16.15
C PHE A 86 49.70 -0.45 15.71
N SER A 87 49.85 0.75 16.25
CA SER A 87 51.06 1.54 16.11
C SER A 87 51.17 2.57 17.21
N ILE A 88 52.40 2.96 17.46
CA ILE A 88 52.85 3.67 18.65
C ILE A 88 54.08 4.49 18.28
N ALA A 89 54.13 5.73 18.74
CA ALA A 89 55.18 6.68 18.44
C ALA A 89 55.47 7.56 19.66
N ILE A 90 56.73 7.72 20.02
CA ILE A 90 57.20 8.57 21.13
C ILE A 90 58.17 9.63 20.62
N ALA A 91 58.08 10.85 21.14
CA ALA A 91 58.97 11.95 20.83
C ALA A 91 59.20 12.85 22.07
N GLN A 92 60.34 13.54 22.11
CA GLN A 92 60.52 14.71 22.98
C GLN A 92 60.07 15.96 22.23
N LYS A 93 59.50 16.94 22.93
CA LYS A 93 59.05 18.19 22.34
C LYS A 93 60.21 19.17 22.15
N GLY A 94 60.64 19.35 20.90
CA GLY A 94 61.60 20.37 20.45
C GLY A 94 63.01 19.84 20.16
N TYR A 95 63.32 18.60 20.51
CA TYR A 95 64.64 17.99 20.40
C TYR A 95 64.53 16.51 19.98
N ASP A 96 65.63 15.91 19.52
CA ASP A 96 65.67 14.47 19.28
C ASP A 96 65.72 13.72 20.62
N LEU A 97 64.79 12.78 20.82
CA LEU A 97 64.69 11.99 22.05
C LEU A 97 66.01 11.27 22.40
N LEU A 98 66.72 10.75 21.38
CA LEU A 98 67.96 10.00 21.58
C LEU A 98 69.19 10.89 21.82
N ASP A 99 69.09 12.21 21.69
CA ASP A 99 70.20 13.10 22.06
C ASP A 99 70.39 13.18 23.59
N SER A 100 69.33 12.99 24.38
CA SER A 100 69.36 13.12 25.86
C SER A 100 68.95 11.85 26.62
N TYR A 101 68.26 10.91 25.97
CA TYR A 101 67.65 9.76 26.63
C TYR A 101 67.93 8.44 25.89
N ILE A 102 67.93 7.35 26.66
CA ILE A 102 67.99 5.99 26.13
C ILE A 102 66.56 5.44 26.11
N LEU A 103 66.16 4.88 24.99
CA LEU A 103 64.82 4.32 24.76
C LEU A 103 64.92 2.79 24.63
N GLU A 104 64.30 2.06 25.54
CA GLU A 104 64.28 0.60 25.58
C GLU A 104 62.85 0.10 25.42
N GLY A 105 62.62 -0.84 24.49
CA GLY A 105 61.35 -1.55 24.34
C GLY A 105 61.48 -2.99 24.84
N ALA A 106 60.47 -3.49 25.54
CA ALA A 106 60.44 -4.85 26.04
C ALA A 106 59.02 -5.45 26.05
N LEU A 107 58.92 -6.77 25.92
CA LEU A 107 57.78 -7.52 26.45
C LEU A 107 58.09 -7.99 27.86
N GLY A 108 57.21 -7.71 28.81
CA GLY A 108 57.37 -8.08 30.22
C GLY A 108 56.06 -8.58 30.82
N GLY A 109 56.15 -9.22 31.99
CA GLY A 109 55.00 -9.66 32.77
C GLY A 109 55.22 -9.48 34.27
N VAL A 110 54.18 -9.66 35.07
CA VAL A 110 54.18 -9.44 36.53
C VAL A 110 55.26 -10.27 37.25
N ASP A 111 55.47 -11.52 36.82
CA ASP A 111 56.37 -12.48 37.47
C ASP A 111 57.72 -12.69 36.73
N SER A 112 58.08 -11.85 35.74
CA SER A 112 59.30 -12.10 34.94
C SER A 112 59.94 -10.84 34.33
N THR A 113 61.25 -10.72 34.54
CA THR A 113 62.13 -9.75 33.90
C THR A 113 62.29 -10.03 32.40
N ILE A 114 61.73 -9.16 31.54
CA ILE A 114 62.00 -9.02 30.09
C ILE A 114 62.00 -10.36 29.30
N PHE A 115 60.87 -10.68 28.67
CA PHE A 115 60.73 -11.84 27.77
C PHE A 115 61.38 -11.66 26.40
N GLN A 116 61.38 -10.43 25.88
CA GLN A 116 61.89 -10.10 24.54
C GLN A 116 62.17 -8.61 24.43
N GLU A 117 63.36 -8.22 23.97
CA GLU A 117 63.65 -6.84 23.59
C GLU A 117 62.94 -6.47 22.28
N ILE A 118 62.41 -5.26 22.24
CA ILE A 118 61.69 -4.68 21.11
C ILE A 118 62.50 -3.50 20.59
N PRO A 119 63.10 -3.59 19.39
CA PRO A 119 63.82 -2.46 18.80
C PRO A 119 62.87 -1.30 18.48
N LEU A 120 63.28 -0.11 18.90
CA LEU A 120 62.62 1.16 18.62
C LEU A 120 63.53 1.99 17.70
N THR A 121 63.00 2.42 16.55
CA THR A 121 63.76 3.14 15.51
C THR A 121 63.05 4.44 15.14
N LYS A 122 63.73 5.36 14.44
CA LYS A 122 63.06 6.55 13.90
C LYS A 122 61.92 6.11 12.97
N CYS A 123 60.73 6.67 13.18
CA CYS A 123 59.56 6.31 12.39
C CYS A 123 59.81 6.63 10.90
N ILE A 124 59.65 5.62 10.05
CA ILE A 124 59.48 5.77 8.60
C ILE A 124 57.97 5.96 8.35
N ASP A 125 57.60 6.63 7.25
CA ASP A 125 56.22 6.94 6.86
C ASP A 125 55.22 5.84 7.25
N PHE A 126 54.19 6.22 8.01
CA PHE A 126 53.19 5.26 8.52
C PHE A 126 52.31 4.79 7.35
N GLN A 127 52.17 3.47 7.19
CA GLN A 127 51.40 2.86 6.11
C GLN A 127 50.09 2.24 6.61
N PHE A 128 49.23 3.04 7.23
CA PHE A 128 47.86 2.59 7.50
C PHE A 128 47.01 2.62 6.23
N SER A 129 46.00 1.75 6.21
CA SER A 129 44.99 1.72 5.15
C SER A 129 44.06 2.95 5.14
N ASP A 130 43.99 3.71 6.25
CA ASP A 130 43.21 4.96 6.36
C ASP A 130 44.11 6.19 6.16
N PRO A 131 43.91 6.99 5.08
CA PRO A 131 44.65 8.24 4.85
C PRO A 131 44.53 9.26 6.00
N SER A 132 43.41 9.23 6.73
CA SER A 132 43.15 10.13 7.88
C SER A 132 44.09 9.83 9.04
N LEU A 133 44.43 8.56 9.23
CA LEU A 133 45.31 8.09 10.28
C LEU A 133 46.79 8.36 9.92
N ASN A 134 47.18 8.14 8.67
CA ASN A 134 48.49 8.56 8.14
C ASN A 134 48.70 10.06 8.41
N ALA A 135 47.76 10.90 7.95
CA ALA A 135 47.80 12.34 8.15
C ALA A 135 47.73 12.80 9.63
N TYR A 136 47.34 11.95 10.58
CA TYR A 136 47.41 12.23 12.02
C TYR A 136 48.82 11.98 12.58
N PHE A 137 49.51 10.94 12.10
CA PHE A 137 50.88 10.66 12.50
C PHE A 137 51.88 11.63 11.84
N ASP A 138 51.75 11.87 10.52
CA ASP A 138 52.63 12.72 9.71
C ASP A 138 52.65 14.21 10.14
N LYS A 139 51.56 14.71 10.72
CA LYS A 139 51.48 16.08 11.24
C LYS A 139 52.28 16.23 12.52
N SER A 140 53.57 16.54 12.41
CA SER A 140 54.40 16.93 13.55
C SER A 140 55.78 17.50 13.17
N ASP A 141 56.16 18.60 13.80
CA ASP A 141 57.53 19.16 13.75
C ASP A 141 58.52 18.43 14.69
N GLN A 142 58.32 17.12 14.93
CA GLN A 142 59.04 16.35 15.96
C GLN A 142 59.61 15.06 15.39
N ILE A 143 60.74 14.60 15.93
CA ILE A 143 61.37 13.33 15.58
C ILE A 143 60.72 12.23 16.40
N TRP A 144 59.98 11.34 15.73
CA TRP A 144 59.27 10.24 16.37
C TRP A 144 60.05 8.93 16.32
N TYR A 145 59.93 8.14 17.38
CA TYR A 145 60.44 6.78 17.49
C TYR A 145 59.30 5.78 17.58
N CYS A 146 59.38 4.74 16.77
CA CYS A 146 58.36 3.71 16.54
C CYS A 146 58.91 2.32 16.77
N LEU A 147 58.03 1.34 16.96
CA LEU A 147 58.39 -0.08 16.90
C LEU A 147 58.95 -0.40 15.51
N ASP A 148 60.11 -1.06 15.45
CA ASP A 148 60.64 -1.55 14.19
C ASP A 148 59.90 -2.83 13.74
N TRP A 149 58.75 -2.62 13.10
CA TRP A 149 57.95 -3.68 12.49
C TRP A 149 58.71 -4.48 11.43
N SER A 150 59.78 -3.94 10.83
CA SER A 150 60.59 -4.65 9.83
C SER A 150 61.45 -5.75 10.46
N SER A 151 61.91 -5.53 11.70
CA SER A 151 62.65 -6.53 12.48
C SER A 151 61.74 -7.47 13.28
N ILE A 152 60.56 -7.01 13.73
CA ILE A 152 59.70 -7.75 14.67
C ILE A 152 58.60 -8.57 13.97
N GLY A 153 58.02 -8.06 12.88
CA GLY A 153 56.89 -8.69 12.17
C GLY A 153 55.55 -8.62 12.92
N GLN A 154 55.44 -9.23 14.10
CA GLN A 154 54.24 -9.21 14.95
C GLN A 154 54.59 -9.33 16.44
N ILE A 155 53.75 -8.76 17.31
CA ILE A 155 53.90 -8.80 18.78
C ILE A 155 52.64 -9.42 19.39
N ALA A 156 52.78 -10.32 20.36
CA ALA A 156 51.64 -10.90 21.06
C ALA A 156 51.53 -10.35 22.50
N ILE A 157 50.44 -9.65 22.80
CA ILE A 157 50.05 -9.30 24.18
C ILE A 157 48.95 -10.27 24.65
N GLU A 158 49.03 -10.76 25.88
CA GLU A 158 48.09 -11.78 26.40
C GLU A 158 47.84 -11.60 27.90
N GLY A 159 46.76 -12.19 28.41
CA GLY A 159 46.37 -12.09 29.81
C GLY A 159 45.80 -10.74 30.20
N GLY A 160 46.09 -10.31 31.42
CA GLY A 160 45.68 -9.01 31.96
C GLY A 160 46.17 -8.84 33.39
N LEU A 161 45.91 -7.67 34.00
CA LEU A 161 46.52 -7.25 35.27
C LEU A 161 46.34 -8.21 36.46
N GLU A 162 45.28 -9.03 36.47
CA GLU A 162 44.99 -10.01 37.52
C GLU A 162 45.25 -11.48 37.06
N SER A 163 45.85 -11.69 35.89
CA SER A 163 46.04 -13.02 35.30
C SER A 163 47.43 -13.57 35.60
N SER A 164 47.53 -14.87 35.91
CA SER A 164 48.80 -15.58 36.19
C SER A 164 49.69 -15.82 34.95
N LYS A 165 49.28 -15.31 33.79
CA LYS A 165 50.06 -15.27 32.55
C LYS A 165 49.75 -13.94 31.89
N ASP A 166 50.69 -13.01 31.93
CA ASP A 166 50.55 -11.72 31.29
C ASP A 166 51.74 -11.41 30.37
N LYS A 167 51.44 -10.74 29.25
CA LYS A 167 52.44 -10.14 28.37
C LYS A 167 52.01 -8.72 28.07
N SER A 168 52.72 -7.79 28.66
CA SER A 168 52.60 -6.35 28.49
C SER A 168 53.72 -5.82 27.60
N LEU A 169 53.39 -4.80 26.79
CA LEU A 169 54.39 -4.03 26.04
C LEU A 169 54.86 -2.89 26.93
N GLN A 170 56.15 -2.92 27.27
CA GLN A 170 56.82 -1.94 28.11
C GLN A 170 57.77 -1.09 27.26
N ILE A 171 57.71 0.23 27.42
CA ILE A 171 58.64 1.18 26.79
C ILE A 171 59.23 2.05 27.90
N ILE A 172 60.53 1.98 28.08
CA ILE A 172 61.27 2.59 29.18
C ILE A 172 62.16 3.69 28.61
N VAL A 173 62.09 4.88 29.22
CA VAL A 173 62.93 6.05 28.91
C VAL A 173 63.86 6.29 30.09
N LYS A 174 65.16 6.07 29.87
CA LYS A 174 66.23 6.25 30.87
C LYS A 174 67.04 7.52 30.62
N GLN A 175 67.50 8.14 31.70
CA GLN A 175 68.41 9.28 31.63
C GLN A 175 69.79 8.85 31.13
N CYS A 176 70.30 9.54 30.11
CA CYS A 176 71.65 9.27 29.62
C CYS A 176 72.72 9.70 30.63
N THR A 177 73.75 8.86 30.82
CA THR A 177 74.75 9.07 31.90
C THR A 177 76.12 9.50 31.41
N SER A 178 76.45 9.24 30.15
CA SER A 178 77.76 9.47 29.57
C SER A 178 77.65 10.01 28.13
N ILE A 179 78.62 10.83 27.73
CA ILE A 179 78.72 11.38 26.36
C ILE A 179 78.96 10.26 25.31
N THR A 180 79.42 9.08 25.75
CA THR A 180 79.54 7.88 24.91
C THR A 180 78.21 7.21 24.58
N GLN A 181 77.13 7.57 25.28
CA GLN A 181 75.78 7.04 25.05
C GLN A 181 74.90 8.03 24.28
N CYS A 182 74.96 9.34 24.58
CA CYS A 182 74.11 10.36 23.95
C CYS A 182 74.80 11.73 23.90
N THR A 183 74.31 12.62 23.03
CA THR A 183 74.88 13.94 22.72
C THR A 183 74.86 14.91 23.91
N TYR A 184 73.78 14.94 24.70
CA TYR A 184 73.54 15.88 25.78
C TYR A 184 73.06 15.18 27.08
N PRO A 185 73.97 14.59 27.87
CA PRO A 185 73.59 13.93 29.13
C PRO A 185 73.14 14.94 30.21
N ASN A 186 72.18 14.52 31.04
CA ASN A 186 71.68 15.24 32.23
C ASN A 186 70.91 16.55 32.01
N ILE A 187 70.14 16.70 30.92
CA ILE A 187 69.10 17.74 30.82
C ILE A 187 67.86 17.28 31.61
N LEU A 188 67.44 18.08 32.61
CA LEU A 188 66.26 17.81 33.44
C LEU A 188 65.64 19.08 34.04
N ASP A 189 65.15 19.95 33.16
CA ASP A 189 64.28 21.08 33.53
C ASP A 189 62.89 20.91 32.87
N SER A 190 62.10 19.95 33.38
CA SER A 190 60.68 19.74 33.06
C SER A 190 60.34 19.40 31.59
N ASP A 191 61.14 18.56 30.95
CA ASP A 191 60.91 18.09 29.58
C ASP A 191 59.50 17.50 29.34
N GLN A 192 58.94 17.80 28.17
CA GLN A 192 57.65 17.28 27.72
C GLN A 192 57.85 16.19 26.67
N PHE A 193 57.41 14.98 26.99
CA PHE A 193 57.31 13.86 26.07
C PHE A 193 55.91 13.83 25.45
N LEU A 194 55.86 13.59 24.14
CA LEU A 194 54.65 13.40 23.38
C LEU A 194 54.57 11.93 22.94
N PHE A 195 53.38 11.37 23.07
CA PHE A 195 53.13 9.97 22.81
C PHE A 195 51.88 9.82 21.97
N LYS A 196 51.98 9.22 20.78
CA LYS A 196 50.85 8.90 19.90
C LYS A 196 50.67 7.39 19.86
N MET A 197 49.44 6.91 19.94
CA MET A 197 49.09 5.51 19.64
C MET A 197 47.75 5.37 18.94
N THR A 198 47.54 4.24 18.29
CA THR A 198 46.25 3.83 17.71
C THR A 198 45.30 3.27 18.78
N SER A 199 44.02 3.65 18.71
CA SER A 199 42.91 3.03 19.44
C SER A 199 41.77 2.78 18.45
N ALA A 200 40.99 1.71 18.62
CA ALA A 200 39.73 1.57 17.90
C ALA A 200 38.68 2.62 18.32
N ASN A 201 37.79 2.93 17.38
CA ASN A 201 36.46 3.46 17.61
C ASN A 201 35.44 2.61 16.82
N THR A 202 34.20 2.52 17.32
CA THR A 202 33.13 1.75 16.68
C THR A 202 31.97 2.68 16.28
N ASP A 203 31.77 2.86 14.97
CA ASP A 203 30.58 3.49 14.38
C ASP A 203 29.60 2.39 13.91
N ILE A 204 28.56 2.18 14.71
CA ILE A 204 27.60 1.10 14.50
C ILE A 204 26.67 1.40 13.29
N SER A 205 26.58 2.66 12.85
CA SER A 205 25.76 3.06 11.69
C SER A 205 26.41 2.66 10.36
N ASN A 206 27.74 2.54 10.33
CA ASN A 206 28.48 2.16 9.13
C ASN A 206 28.39 0.64 8.88
N PHE A 207 27.56 0.24 7.91
CA PHE A 207 27.39 -1.16 7.54
C PHE A 207 28.71 -1.84 7.12
N LYS A 208 29.57 -1.15 6.34
CA LYS A 208 30.77 -1.76 5.72
C LYS A 208 31.94 -1.91 6.69
N THR A 209 32.23 -0.86 7.46
CA THR A 209 33.39 -0.79 8.36
C THR A 209 32.93 -0.26 9.72
N PRO A 210 32.34 -1.13 10.58
CA PRO A 210 31.82 -0.70 11.88
C PRO A 210 32.92 -0.26 12.84
N ALA A 211 34.09 -0.90 12.78
CA ALA A 211 35.24 -0.60 13.60
C ALA A 211 36.36 0.01 12.73
N TYR A 212 37.00 1.06 13.23
CA TYR A 212 38.12 1.72 12.56
C TYR A 212 39.10 2.29 13.59
N LEU A 213 40.35 2.51 13.17
CA LEU A 213 41.40 3.04 14.05
C LEU A 213 41.38 4.57 14.08
N ILE A 214 41.63 5.12 15.26
CA ILE A 214 41.81 6.55 15.53
C ILE A 214 43.13 6.78 16.27
N GLY A 215 43.74 7.94 16.03
CA GLY A 215 44.91 8.39 16.78
C GLY A 215 44.55 8.95 18.16
N LYS A 216 45.37 8.64 19.16
CA LYS A 216 45.29 9.20 20.52
C LYS A 216 46.66 9.75 20.94
N THR A 217 46.69 11.02 21.31
CA THR A 217 47.89 11.69 21.83
C THR A 217 47.82 11.79 23.35
N PHE A 218 48.94 11.49 24.01
CA PHE A 218 49.19 11.72 25.42
C PHE A 218 50.41 12.66 25.54
N SER A 219 50.44 13.48 26.59
CA SER A 219 51.52 14.44 26.86
C SER A 219 51.96 14.27 28.30
N LEU A 220 53.25 14.03 28.50
CA LEU A 220 53.81 13.59 29.77
C LEU A 220 54.97 14.51 30.13
N THR A 221 54.94 15.10 31.33
CA THR A 221 56.01 15.97 31.82
C THR A 221 56.92 15.20 32.76
N SER A 222 58.23 15.27 32.48
CA SER A 222 59.31 14.76 33.31
C SER A 222 59.34 15.42 34.69
N LEU A 223 59.76 14.68 35.71
CA LEU A 223 60.00 15.18 37.07
C LEU A 223 61.44 14.88 37.48
N THR A 224 62.05 15.76 38.26
CA THR A 224 63.47 15.65 38.64
C THR A 224 63.74 14.47 39.57
N ASN A 225 62.88 14.31 40.59
CA ASN A 225 63.06 13.39 41.72
C ASN A 225 62.26 12.09 41.60
N PHE A 226 61.34 12.00 40.63
CA PHE A 226 60.41 10.89 40.50
C PHE A 226 60.37 10.37 39.07
N ALA A 227 60.32 9.06 38.92
CA ALA A 227 59.92 8.45 37.66
C ALA A 227 58.39 8.47 37.55
N LYS A 228 57.87 8.53 36.33
CA LYS A 228 56.44 8.33 36.06
C LYS A 228 56.24 7.01 35.32
N LYS A 229 55.11 6.36 35.56
CA LYS A 229 54.67 5.18 34.81
C LYS A 229 53.24 5.38 34.30
N LEU A 230 53.05 5.41 32.99
CA LEU A 230 51.74 5.46 32.34
C LEU A 230 51.29 4.04 32.04
N ASN A 231 50.24 3.59 32.72
CA ASN A 231 49.61 2.31 32.45
C ASN A 231 48.45 2.55 31.48
N ILE A 232 48.43 1.84 30.35
CA ILE A 232 47.39 1.90 29.32
C ILE A 232 46.78 0.51 29.21
N ILE A 233 45.47 0.41 29.45
CA ILE A 233 44.73 -0.84 29.35
C ILE A 233 44.02 -0.87 27.99
N LEU A 234 44.38 -1.86 27.17
CA LEU A 234 43.75 -2.15 25.89
C LEU A 234 42.66 -3.19 26.07
N GLN A 235 41.45 -2.87 25.64
CA GLN A 235 40.28 -3.72 25.68
C GLN A 235 39.92 -4.23 24.28
N PRO A 236 39.82 -5.55 24.07
CA PRO A 236 39.25 -6.12 22.85
C PRO A 236 37.78 -5.72 22.66
N GLN A 237 37.49 -5.10 21.51
CA GLN A 237 36.14 -4.87 21.03
C GLN A 237 35.83 -5.90 19.93
N GLN A 238 34.81 -6.72 20.14
CA GLN A 238 34.30 -7.68 19.16
C GLN A 238 33.00 -7.15 18.54
N THR A 239 32.98 -6.95 17.23
CA THR A 239 31.76 -6.60 16.49
C THR A 239 31.24 -7.84 15.77
N GLN A 240 30.06 -8.31 16.18
CA GLN A 240 29.36 -9.44 15.56
C GLN A 240 28.24 -8.91 14.67
N THR A 241 28.37 -9.09 13.37
CA THR A 241 27.44 -8.63 12.34
C THR A 241 26.59 -9.78 11.82
N ASP A 242 25.27 -9.73 11.94
CA ASP A 242 24.38 -10.58 11.13
C ASP A 242 24.04 -9.87 9.81
N ASN A 243 24.62 -10.38 8.72
CA ASN A 243 24.47 -9.91 7.35
C ASN A 243 23.25 -10.53 6.63
N GLY A 244 22.57 -11.49 7.26
CA GLY A 244 21.57 -12.35 6.66
C GLY A 244 20.28 -11.65 6.21
N TYR A 245 19.90 -11.78 4.93
CA TYR A 245 18.60 -11.31 4.44
C TYR A 245 17.42 -12.23 4.84
N ILE A 246 17.68 -13.52 5.02
CA ILE A 246 16.66 -14.56 5.30
C ILE A 246 17.16 -15.49 6.41
N ILE A 247 18.30 -16.13 6.18
CA ILE A 247 19.02 -16.99 7.13
C ILE A 247 20.12 -16.15 7.76
N GLN A 248 20.44 -16.40 9.03
CA GLN A 248 21.53 -15.77 9.78
C GLN A 248 22.88 -16.01 9.10
N ASP A 249 23.65 -14.93 8.90
CA ASP A 249 24.99 -14.93 8.30
C ASP A 249 25.90 -14.08 9.19
N GLN A 250 26.57 -14.72 10.15
CA GLN A 250 27.35 -14.01 11.17
C GLN A 250 28.83 -13.88 10.81
N TYR A 251 29.29 -12.64 10.78
CA TYR A 251 30.70 -12.26 10.64
C TYR A 251 31.18 -11.54 11.89
N GLN A 252 32.41 -11.85 12.34
CA GLN A 252 33.00 -11.27 13.54
C GLN A 252 34.32 -10.57 13.22
N GLU A 253 34.43 -9.32 13.66
CA GLU A 253 35.68 -8.54 13.67
C GLU A 253 36.13 -8.33 15.12
N THR A 254 37.44 -8.23 15.35
CA THR A 254 37.99 -7.94 16.68
C THR A 254 39.13 -6.94 16.56
N ILE A 255 39.09 -5.89 17.38
CA ILE A 255 40.04 -4.77 17.35
C ILE A 255 40.35 -4.32 18.80
N LEU A 256 41.46 -3.63 19.02
CA LEU A 256 41.80 -3.10 20.35
C LEU A 256 41.40 -1.63 20.51
N SER A 257 40.70 -1.31 21.59
CA SER A 257 40.44 0.06 22.05
C SER A 257 41.14 0.33 23.36
N ILE A 258 41.48 1.58 23.66
CA ILE A 258 41.91 1.96 25.02
C ILE A 258 40.66 2.02 25.91
N SER A 259 40.53 1.15 26.92
CA SER A 259 39.42 1.24 27.90
C SER A 259 39.74 2.20 29.04
N ASN A 260 40.98 2.20 29.50
CA ASN A 260 41.43 3.03 30.61
C ASN A 260 42.93 3.36 30.49
N TYR A 261 43.35 4.46 31.10
CA TYR A 261 44.76 4.79 31.29
C TYR A 261 44.94 5.57 32.60
N PHE A 262 46.09 5.39 33.26
CA PHE A 262 46.39 6.08 34.51
C PHE A 262 47.90 6.25 34.71
N GLU A 263 48.29 7.37 35.32
CA GLU A 263 49.67 7.64 35.74
C GLU A 263 49.89 7.17 37.18
N THR A 264 51.00 6.47 37.40
CA THR A 264 51.56 6.16 38.72
C THR A 264 52.91 6.84 38.87
N ILE A 265 53.20 7.38 40.05
CA ILE A 265 54.51 7.96 40.38
C ILE A 265 55.35 6.88 41.06
N LEU A 266 56.61 6.77 40.65
CA LEU A 266 57.60 5.86 41.21
C LEU A 266 58.76 6.70 41.78
N ASP A 267 59.34 6.24 42.89
CA ASP A 267 60.61 6.79 43.34
C ASP A 267 61.70 6.48 42.31
N LYS A 268 62.64 7.40 42.15
CA LYS A 268 63.66 7.33 41.08
C LYS A 268 64.80 6.39 41.51
N ASP A 269 64.73 5.14 41.07
CA ASP A 269 65.78 4.12 41.26
C ASP A 269 67.15 4.55 40.70
N ASP A 270 68.20 3.89 41.19
CA ASP A 270 69.61 4.09 40.79
C ASP A 270 69.84 3.97 39.26
N ASP A 271 69.00 3.21 38.56
CA ASP A 271 69.01 3.04 37.10
C ASP A 271 68.51 4.27 36.31
N LYS A 272 68.11 5.35 37.00
CA LYS A 272 67.70 6.65 36.43
C LYS A 272 66.58 6.56 35.40
N HIS A 273 65.62 5.68 35.66
CA HIS A 273 64.32 5.69 35.00
C HIS A 273 63.70 7.10 35.10
N ILE A 274 63.25 7.65 33.97
CA ILE A 274 62.49 8.91 33.93
C ILE A 274 61.02 8.59 33.71
N PHE A 275 60.75 7.70 32.75
CA PHE A 275 59.39 7.38 32.37
C PHE A 275 59.25 5.95 31.84
N GLU A 276 58.15 5.29 32.22
CA GLU A 276 57.76 3.97 31.74
C GLU A 276 56.36 4.04 31.13
N ILE A 277 56.16 3.44 29.96
CA ILE A 277 54.84 3.17 29.39
C ILE A 277 54.61 1.67 29.51
N ASN A 278 53.54 1.28 30.17
CA ASN A 278 53.13 -0.11 30.31
C ASN A 278 51.77 -0.30 29.62
N ILE A 279 51.74 -1.12 28.56
CA ILE A 279 50.54 -1.39 27.76
C ILE A 279 50.14 -2.83 27.99
N SER A 280 49.02 -3.02 28.70
CA SER A 280 48.48 -4.33 29.06
C SER A 280 47.10 -4.55 28.45
N LEU A 281 46.65 -5.80 28.45
CA LEU A 281 45.35 -6.21 27.93
C LEU A 281 44.32 -6.30 29.08
N ASP A 282 43.07 -5.93 28.82
CA ASP A 282 41.94 -6.07 29.76
C ASP A 282 41.42 -7.52 29.75
N GLN A 283 41.02 -8.03 30.91
CA GLN A 283 40.28 -9.30 31.05
C GLN A 283 38.82 -9.18 30.59
N LYS A 284 38.34 -7.99 30.23
CA LYS A 284 36.99 -7.75 29.73
C LYS A 284 37.02 -7.60 28.21
N THR A 285 36.26 -8.41 27.49
CA THR A 285 35.95 -8.16 26.07
C THR A 285 34.64 -7.39 25.95
N LEU A 286 34.61 -6.31 25.17
CA LEU A 286 33.37 -5.59 24.81
C LEU A 286 32.77 -6.22 23.55
N ILE A 287 31.59 -6.81 23.63
CA ILE A 287 30.91 -7.45 22.50
C ILE A 287 29.74 -6.58 22.05
N THR A 288 29.73 -6.21 20.78
CA THR A 288 28.64 -5.49 20.13
C THR A 288 28.04 -6.35 19.02
N GLN A 289 26.82 -6.84 19.26
CA GLN A 289 26.02 -7.56 18.27
C GLN A 289 25.17 -6.56 17.49
N ARG A 290 25.27 -6.57 16.16
CA ARG A 290 24.42 -5.82 15.25
C ARG A 290 23.69 -6.77 14.31
N SER A 291 22.37 -6.64 14.24
CA SER A 291 21.51 -7.38 13.31
C SER A 291 20.73 -6.39 12.45
N TYR A 292 20.57 -6.70 11.17
CA TYR A 292 19.76 -5.90 10.25
C TYR A 292 18.34 -6.48 10.12
N PRO A 293 17.34 -5.65 9.78
CA PRO A 293 15.99 -6.15 9.49
C PRO A 293 16.03 -7.19 8.36
N ARG A 294 15.41 -8.34 8.59
CA ARG A 294 15.32 -9.43 7.61
C ARG A 294 14.05 -9.32 6.78
N VAL A 295 14.05 -9.94 5.59
CA VAL A 295 12.93 -9.83 4.63
C VAL A 295 11.59 -10.32 5.22
N TYR A 296 11.60 -11.39 6.03
CA TYR A 296 10.38 -11.89 6.66
C TYR A 296 9.85 -10.98 7.78
N GLN A 297 10.72 -10.24 8.48
CA GLN A 297 10.29 -9.27 9.50
C GLN A 297 9.56 -8.11 8.81
N PHE A 298 10.16 -7.55 7.77
CA PHE A 298 9.56 -6.52 6.93
C PHE A 298 8.20 -6.93 6.33
N LEU A 299 8.09 -8.17 5.81
CA LEU A 299 6.81 -8.69 5.31
C LEU A 299 5.75 -8.83 6.42
N GLY A 300 6.17 -9.22 7.64
CA GLY A 300 5.30 -9.27 8.81
C GLY A 300 4.82 -7.88 9.24
N ASP A 301 5.72 -6.90 9.28
CA ASP A 301 5.42 -5.51 9.64
C ASP A 301 4.41 -4.89 8.66
N ILE A 302 4.60 -5.09 7.34
CA ILE A 302 3.63 -4.67 6.32
C ILE A 302 2.27 -5.37 6.50
N GLY A 303 2.28 -6.68 6.80
CA GLY A 303 1.06 -7.45 7.02
C GLY A 303 0.22 -6.89 8.17
N GLY A 304 0.83 -6.73 9.35
CA GLY A 304 0.16 -6.15 10.52
C GLY A 304 -0.29 -4.71 10.29
N PHE A 305 0.51 -3.91 9.58
CA PHE A 305 0.15 -2.53 9.22
C PHE A 305 -1.07 -2.46 8.28
N TRP A 306 -1.12 -3.33 7.27
CA TRP A 306 -2.27 -3.47 6.37
C TRP A 306 -3.54 -3.81 7.14
N GLU A 307 -3.48 -4.79 8.05
CA GLU A 307 -4.63 -5.20 8.86
C GLU A 307 -5.19 -4.06 9.72
N ILE A 308 -4.30 -3.31 10.40
CA ILE A 308 -4.70 -2.17 11.25
C ILE A 308 -5.36 -1.07 10.42
N ILE A 309 -4.76 -0.65 9.30
CA ILE A 309 -5.33 0.43 8.47
C ILE A 309 -6.62 -0.03 7.79
N PHE A 310 -6.67 -1.28 7.31
CA PHE A 310 -7.89 -1.85 6.75
C PHE A 310 -9.03 -1.83 7.77
N LEU A 311 -8.78 -2.28 9.02
CA LEU A 311 -9.75 -2.26 10.11
C LEU A 311 -10.23 -0.83 10.43
N CYS A 312 -9.31 0.13 10.56
CA CYS A 312 -9.66 1.54 10.77
C CYS A 312 -10.50 2.11 9.61
N SER A 313 -10.15 1.80 8.36
CA SER A 313 -10.90 2.23 7.18
C SER A 313 -12.30 1.62 7.14
N LEU A 314 -12.45 0.35 7.54
CA LEU A 314 -13.72 -0.35 7.59
C LEU A 314 -14.64 0.25 8.66
N LEU A 315 -14.12 0.51 9.87
CA LEU A 315 -14.87 1.19 10.94
C LEU A 315 -15.38 2.56 10.50
N PHE A 316 -14.59 3.31 9.73
CA PHE A 316 -14.99 4.63 9.22
C PHE A 316 -16.00 4.52 8.07
N ILE A 317 -15.80 3.62 7.10
CA ILE A 317 -16.60 3.51 5.87
C ILE A 317 -17.95 2.82 6.12
N MET A 318 -18.01 1.81 7.00
CA MET A 318 -19.19 0.98 7.23
C MET A 318 -20.48 1.78 7.54
N PRO A 319 -20.51 2.79 8.44
CA PRO A 319 -21.72 3.58 8.67
C PRO A 319 -22.14 4.40 7.44
N PHE A 320 -21.19 4.93 6.67
CA PHE A 320 -21.48 5.71 5.45
C PHE A 320 -22.07 4.84 4.35
N ASN A 321 -21.45 3.68 4.08
CA ASN A 321 -21.92 2.76 3.04
C ASN A 321 -23.31 2.20 3.39
N ASN A 322 -23.56 1.84 4.66
CA ASN A 322 -24.88 1.35 5.10
C ASN A 322 -25.97 2.44 4.94
N LEU A 323 -25.69 3.68 5.34
CA LEU A 323 -26.66 4.78 5.21
C LEU A 323 -26.87 5.17 3.73
N SER A 324 -25.81 5.26 2.93
CA SER A 324 -25.90 5.56 1.50
C SER A 324 -26.66 4.48 0.72
N TYR A 325 -26.43 3.19 1.04
CA TYR A 325 -27.17 2.07 0.48
C TYR A 325 -28.67 2.16 0.79
N ARG A 326 -29.04 2.44 2.05
CA ARG A 326 -30.44 2.61 2.45
C ARG A 326 -31.13 3.73 1.67
N VAL A 327 -30.46 4.88 1.50
CA VAL A 327 -31.03 6.02 0.75
C VAL A 327 -31.15 5.72 -0.74
N ALA A 328 -30.16 5.06 -1.35
CA ALA A 328 -30.26 4.63 -2.74
C ALA A 328 -31.45 3.67 -2.95
N LEU A 329 -31.56 2.63 -2.12
CA LEU A 329 -32.68 1.68 -2.13
C LEU A 329 -34.04 2.37 -1.91
N LEU A 330 -34.09 3.34 -1.01
CA LEU A 330 -35.30 4.11 -0.71
C LEU A 330 -35.76 4.97 -1.90
N ASN A 331 -34.83 5.67 -2.55
CA ASN A 331 -35.11 6.54 -3.71
C ASN A 331 -35.51 5.76 -4.98
N GLU A 332 -35.17 4.47 -5.08
CA GLU A 332 -35.62 3.57 -6.15
C GLU A 332 -36.98 2.94 -5.86
N LEU A 333 -37.42 2.91 -4.59
CA LEU A 333 -38.67 2.24 -4.19
C LEU A 333 -39.80 3.20 -3.81
N PHE A 334 -39.51 4.45 -3.43
CA PHE A 334 -40.51 5.43 -2.98
C PHE A 334 -40.17 6.85 -3.43
N ASN A 335 -41.23 7.64 -3.69
CA ASN A 335 -41.19 9.10 -3.72
C ASN A 335 -41.48 9.64 -2.32
N PHE A 336 -40.82 10.73 -1.89
CA PHE A 336 -40.90 11.24 -0.52
C PHE A 336 -41.47 12.64 -0.45
N GLU A 337 -42.70 12.79 0.06
CA GLU A 337 -43.25 14.09 0.44
C GLU A 337 -42.51 14.63 1.69
N LEU A 338 -41.48 15.45 1.47
CA LEU A 338 -40.61 16.01 2.53
C LEU A 338 -41.11 17.38 3.02
N ASP A 339 -42.19 17.39 3.82
CA ASP A 339 -42.62 18.61 4.51
C ASP A 339 -41.84 18.79 5.83
N TYR A 340 -40.68 19.46 5.75
CA TYR A 340 -39.75 19.62 6.87
C TYR A 340 -39.69 21.03 7.50
N ASP A 341 -40.48 21.97 6.98
CA ASP A 341 -40.67 23.31 7.55
C ASP A 341 -42.18 23.58 7.63
N ASN A 342 -42.71 23.80 8.84
CA ASN A 342 -44.14 23.89 9.18
C ASN A 342 -44.93 25.00 8.41
N LYS A 343 -45.12 24.88 7.10
CA LYS A 343 -45.90 25.83 6.27
C LYS A 343 -46.64 25.17 5.09
N ILE A 344 -47.90 24.84 5.39
CA ILE A 344 -49.08 24.79 4.49
C ILE A 344 -49.32 23.45 3.78
N HIS A 345 -50.53 22.90 4.03
CA HIS A 345 -51.11 21.69 3.43
C HIS A 345 -50.84 21.53 1.91
N PRO A 346 -50.53 20.30 1.44
CA PRO A 346 -50.29 20.03 0.01
C PRO A 346 -51.55 20.17 -0.87
N GLU A 347 -52.76 20.06 -0.29
CA GLU A 347 -54.05 20.08 -1.01
C GLU A 347 -54.33 21.34 -1.87
N HIS A 348 -53.62 22.45 -1.64
CA HIS A 348 -53.84 23.69 -2.38
C HIS A 348 -52.73 24.09 -3.38
N ARG A 349 -51.51 23.55 -3.30
CA ARG A 349 -50.45 23.91 -4.26
C ARG A 349 -50.64 23.26 -5.63
N GLY A 350 -50.94 21.96 -5.66
CA GLY A 350 -51.22 21.26 -6.93
C GLY A 350 -52.42 21.86 -7.67
N SER A 351 -53.51 22.14 -6.94
CA SER A 351 -54.71 22.78 -7.50
C SER A 351 -54.42 24.16 -8.11
N SER A 352 -53.54 24.96 -7.48
CA SER A 352 -53.22 26.30 -7.97
C SER A 352 -52.39 26.27 -9.27
N LYS A 353 -51.36 25.41 -9.35
CA LYS A 353 -50.57 25.23 -10.60
C LYS A 353 -51.39 24.60 -11.72
N VAL A 354 -52.24 23.61 -11.41
CA VAL A 354 -53.17 23.03 -12.41
C VAL A 354 -54.12 24.10 -12.94
N LYS A 355 -54.66 25.00 -12.09
CA LYS A 355 -55.47 26.15 -12.55
C LYS A 355 -54.68 27.13 -13.41
N GLU A 356 -53.40 27.33 -13.14
CA GLU A 356 -52.54 28.19 -13.96
C GLU A 356 -52.29 27.60 -15.35
N ILE A 357 -51.97 26.30 -15.43
CA ILE A 357 -51.84 25.54 -16.69
C ILE A 357 -53.18 25.51 -17.45
N LEU A 358 -54.31 25.37 -16.74
CA LEU A 358 -55.65 25.44 -17.35
C LEU A 358 -55.93 26.83 -17.93
N ASN A 359 -55.60 27.91 -17.22
CA ASN A 359 -55.77 29.27 -17.72
C ASN A 359 -54.88 29.57 -18.94
N LYS A 360 -53.61 29.12 -18.92
CA LYS A 360 -52.67 29.25 -20.05
C LYS A 360 -53.13 28.44 -21.29
N SER A 361 -53.67 27.24 -21.10
CA SER A 361 -54.23 26.43 -22.19
C SER A 361 -55.56 26.98 -22.75
N VAL A 362 -56.42 27.58 -21.92
CA VAL A 362 -57.59 28.35 -22.40
C VAL A 362 -57.18 29.61 -23.18
N GLN A 363 -56.07 30.27 -22.81
CA GLN A 363 -55.50 31.36 -23.62
C GLN A 363 -55.01 30.86 -24.99
N LEU A 364 -54.30 29.72 -25.03
CA LEU A 364 -53.87 29.07 -26.27
C LEU A 364 -55.06 28.72 -27.19
N GLU A 365 -56.17 28.23 -26.62
CA GLU A 365 -57.38 27.92 -27.39
C GLU A 365 -58.04 29.18 -27.96
N LYS A 366 -58.12 30.27 -27.19
CA LYS A 366 -58.59 31.58 -27.68
C LYS A 366 -57.70 32.12 -28.81
N PHE A 367 -56.38 31.96 -28.69
CA PHE A 367 -55.42 32.36 -29.72
C PHE A 367 -55.63 31.57 -31.03
N ASN A 368 -55.79 30.24 -30.94
CA ASN A 368 -56.14 29.38 -32.08
C ASN A 368 -57.50 29.71 -32.73
N ARG A 369 -58.47 30.26 -31.98
CA ARG A 369 -59.78 30.68 -32.51
C ARG A 369 -59.76 32.06 -33.18
N MET A 370 -58.77 32.91 -32.89
CA MET A 370 -58.67 34.26 -33.48
C MET A 370 -57.72 34.35 -34.69
N SER A 371 -56.72 33.47 -34.80
CA SER A 371 -55.72 33.57 -35.85
C SER A 371 -56.19 32.98 -37.19
N LYS A 372 -56.74 33.86 -38.04
CA LYS A 372 -56.48 33.83 -39.49
C LYS A 372 -55.71 35.11 -39.83
N VAL A 373 -54.52 34.95 -40.43
CA VAL A 373 -53.60 36.01 -40.92
C VAL A 373 -52.68 36.66 -39.86
N ALA A 374 -51.49 36.08 -39.63
CA ALA A 374 -50.17 36.76 -39.62
C ALA A 374 -49.04 35.80 -39.12
N GLU A 375 -47.84 35.84 -39.72
CA GLU A 375 -46.67 35.05 -39.25
C GLU A 375 -46.18 35.44 -37.84
N HIS A 376 -46.47 36.66 -37.38
CA HIS A 376 -46.06 37.15 -36.07
C HIS A 376 -46.76 36.43 -34.89
N ASP A 377 -47.88 35.75 -35.14
CA ASP A 377 -48.62 34.97 -34.13
C ASP A 377 -47.91 33.66 -33.76
N GLU A 378 -47.19 33.00 -34.69
CA GLU A 378 -46.56 31.71 -34.41
C GLU A 378 -45.48 31.80 -33.32
N GLN A 379 -44.71 32.88 -33.29
CA GLN A 379 -43.63 33.05 -32.30
C GLN A 379 -44.16 33.36 -30.89
N GLN A 380 -45.37 33.92 -30.75
CA GLN A 380 -46.04 34.03 -29.45
C GLN A 380 -46.67 32.69 -29.03
N LYS A 381 -47.27 31.97 -29.98
CA LYS A 381 -47.83 30.63 -29.76
C LYS A 381 -46.76 29.62 -29.34
N SER A 382 -45.57 29.63 -29.94
CA SER A 382 -44.46 28.75 -29.55
C SER A 382 -43.98 29.06 -28.13
N LYS A 383 -43.77 30.35 -27.79
CA LYS A 383 -43.38 30.76 -26.43
C LYS A 383 -44.40 30.36 -25.36
N LEU A 384 -45.70 30.42 -25.68
CA LEU A 384 -46.75 29.96 -24.76
C LEU A 384 -46.74 28.43 -24.59
N LEU A 385 -46.49 27.68 -25.67
CA LEU A 385 -46.31 26.22 -25.63
C LEU A 385 -45.07 25.83 -24.82
N ASP A 386 -43.95 26.53 -25.00
CA ASP A 386 -42.72 26.31 -24.24
C ASP A 386 -42.92 26.62 -22.75
N GLN A 387 -43.66 27.68 -22.41
CA GLN A 387 -44.05 28.00 -21.03
C GLN A 387 -44.93 26.91 -20.42
N ILE A 388 -45.99 26.47 -21.13
CA ILE A 388 -46.85 25.38 -20.67
C ILE A 388 -46.05 24.07 -20.50
N SER A 389 -45.14 23.75 -21.43
CA SER A 389 -44.28 22.57 -21.36
C SER A 389 -43.32 22.65 -20.16
N ASN A 390 -42.74 23.82 -19.88
CA ASN A 390 -41.88 24.03 -18.72
C ASN A 390 -42.66 23.96 -17.41
N ASP A 391 -43.86 24.57 -17.33
CA ASP A 391 -44.73 24.51 -16.16
C ASP A 391 -45.17 23.06 -15.84
N ILE A 392 -45.50 22.28 -16.88
CA ILE A 392 -45.83 20.85 -16.77
C ILE A 392 -44.60 20.04 -16.33
N THR A 393 -43.44 20.29 -16.94
CA THR A 393 -42.18 19.59 -16.58
C THR A 393 -41.79 19.89 -15.13
N GLN A 394 -41.91 21.14 -14.70
CA GLN A 394 -41.67 21.56 -13.32
C GLN A 394 -42.70 20.95 -12.36
N PHE A 395 -43.97 20.86 -12.75
CA PHE A 395 -45.01 20.22 -11.93
C PHE A 395 -44.71 18.74 -11.67
N PHE A 396 -44.29 17.98 -12.69
CA PHE A 396 -43.89 16.58 -12.51
C PHE A 396 -42.58 16.45 -11.72
N GLN A 397 -41.59 17.33 -11.94
CA GLN A 397 -40.35 17.35 -11.14
C GLN A 397 -40.58 17.68 -9.66
N GLU A 398 -41.59 18.51 -9.33
CA GLU A 398 -42.00 18.78 -7.95
C GLU A 398 -42.77 17.61 -7.30
N GLN A 399 -43.27 16.65 -8.08
CA GLN A 399 -43.91 15.41 -7.58
C GLN A 399 -42.90 14.26 -7.36
N GLU A 400 -41.74 14.29 -8.02
CA GLU A 400 -40.66 13.30 -7.88
C GLU A 400 -39.61 13.71 -6.82
N SER A 401 -40.06 14.02 -5.60
CA SER A 401 -39.16 14.43 -4.52
C SER A 401 -38.36 13.26 -3.95
N LYS A 402 -37.04 13.27 -4.20
CA LYS A 402 -36.07 12.27 -3.72
C LYS A 402 -35.46 12.66 -2.36
N LEU A 403 -35.08 11.66 -1.58
CA LEU A 403 -34.40 11.83 -0.31
C LEU A 403 -32.91 12.13 -0.53
N ASP A 404 -32.51 13.36 -0.23
CA ASP A 404 -31.11 13.81 -0.21
C ASP A 404 -30.57 13.95 1.23
N LEU A 405 -29.30 13.58 1.44
CA LEU A 405 -28.58 13.66 2.72
C LEU A 405 -27.32 14.51 2.58
N LYS A 406 -27.18 15.51 3.46
CA LYS A 406 -25.96 16.31 3.56
C LYS A 406 -24.88 15.54 4.31
N LEU A 407 -23.60 15.86 4.10
CA LEU A 407 -22.48 15.19 4.79
C LEU A 407 -22.66 15.09 6.31
N PHE A 408 -23.17 16.15 6.96
CA PHE A 408 -23.44 16.15 8.40
C PHE A 408 -24.56 15.17 8.84
N ASP A 409 -25.50 14.81 7.96
CA ASP A 409 -26.53 13.81 8.24
C ASP A 409 -25.94 12.38 8.37
N TYR A 410 -24.73 12.14 7.84
CA TYR A 410 -23.98 10.89 8.02
C TYR A 410 -23.22 10.85 9.35
N PHE A 411 -22.55 11.95 9.72
CA PHE A 411 -21.68 12.04 10.91
C PHE A 411 -22.41 12.15 12.26
N GLY A 412 -23.74 12.04 12.32
CA GLY A 412 -24.59 12.33 13.48
C GLY A 412 -24.30 11.54 14.77
N CYS A 413 -23.20 11.93 15.42
CA CYS A 413 -22.70 11.59 16.75
C CYS A 413 -22.96 12.76 17.73
N CYS A 414 -23.06 13.99 17.23
CA CYS A 414 -23.57 15.13 17.98
C CYS A 414 -25.07 14.94 18.27
N GLN A 415 -25.42 14.68 19.53
CA GLN A 415 -26.79 14.39 20.00
C GLN A 415 -27.80 15.56 19.84
N CYS A 416 -27.40 16.68 19.24
CA CYS A 416 -28.12 17.96 19.31
C CYS A 416 -29.20 18.18 18.23
N LYS A 417 -29.40 17.25 17.27
CA LYS A 417 -30.57 17.27 16.37
C LYS A 417 -31.10 15.86 16.14
N LYS A 418 -32.30 15.57 16.66
CA LYS A 418 -33.14 14.44 16.21
C LYS A 418 -33.64 14.74 14.79
N GLY A 419 -32.78 14.51 13.80
CA GLY A 419 -33.09 14.74 12.40
C GLY A 419 -34.02 13.65 11.90
N GLY A 420 -35.32 13.92 11.88
CA GLY A 420 -36.33 12.91 11.52
C GLY A 420 -36.21 12.33 10.10
N LYS A 421 -35.35 12.87 9.22
CA LYS A 421 -34.86 12.16 8.02
C LYS A 421 -34.31 10.76 8.35
N ARG A 422 -33.54 10.62 9.44
CA ARG A 422 -33.03 9.30 9.90
C ARG A 422 -34.15 8.40 10.39
N ASP A 423 -35.15 8.96 11.08
CA ASP A 423 -36.30 8.20 11.58
C ASP A 423 -37.21 7.76 10.41
N LEU A 424 -37.40 8.61 9.40
CA LEU A 424 -38.08 8.30 8.14
C LEU A 424 -37.34 7.19 7.35
N ILE A 425 -36.00 7.26 7.26
CA ILE A 425 -35.18 6.18 6.67
C ILE A 425 -35.42 4.87 7.42
N ASN A 426 -35.37 4.88 8.75
CA ASN A 426 -35.52 3.68 9.57
C ASN A 426 -36.94 3.09 9.48
N PHE A 427 -37.97 3.94 9.49
CA PHE A 427 -39.37 3.55 9.32
C PHE A 427 -39.61 2.91 7.94
N SER A 428 -39.18 3.59 6.88
CA SER A 428 -39.34 3.12 5.50
C SER A 428 -38.53 1.85 5.23
N MET A 429 -37.30 1.74 5.77
CA MET A 429 -36.50 0.51 5.70
C MET A 429 -37.14 -0.65 6.47
N SER A 430 -37.79 -0.40 7.62
CA SER A 430 -38.54 -1.44 8.35
C SER A 430 -39.67 -2.01 7.48
N LYS A 431 -40.42 -1.14 6.79
CA LYS A 431 -41.48 -1.52 5.85
C LYS A 431 -40.92 -2.30 4.64
N ILE A 432 -39.82 -1.85 4.05
CA ILE A 432 -39.12 -2.51 2.94
C ILE A 432 -38.57 -3.90 3.34
N THR A 433 -38.04 -4.05 4.55
CA THR A 433 -37.35 -5.28 4.96
C THR A 433 -38.30 -6.49 4.94
N HIS A 434 -39.59 -6.28 5.23
CA HIS A 434 -40.61 -7.31 5.11
C HIS A 434 -41.01 -7.60 3.64
N THR A 435 -40.99 -6.60 2.76
CA THR A 435 -41.35 -6.80 1.33
C THR A 435 -40.18 -7.33 0.49
N LEU A 436 -38.94 -7.17 0.95
CA LEU A 436 -37.73 -7.75 0.35
C LEU A 436 -37.38 -9.16 0.86
N ASP A 437 -38.19 -9.79 1.71
CA ASP A 437 -38.03 -11.22 1.97
C ASP A 437 -38.26 -11.99 0.66
N ILE A 438 -37.23 -12.69 0.17
CA ILE A 438 -37.30 -13.52 -1.04
C ILE A 438 -38.46 -14.53 -0.96
N THR A 439 -38.79 -15.02 0.24
CA THR A 439 -39.94 -15.90 0.50
C THR A 439 -41.26 -15.17 0.28
N TYR A 440 -41.37 -13.91 0.68
CA TYR A 440 -42.54 -13.07 0.48
C TYR A 440 -42.72 -12.69 -1.00
N ILE A 441 -41.63 -12.29 -1.67
CA ILE A 441 -41.62 -12.01 -3.12
C ILE A 441 -42.09 -13.24 -3.90
N ILE A 442 -41.51 -14.42 -3.65
CA ILE A 442 -41.91 -15.67 -4.33
C ILE A 442 -43.37 -16.01 -4.01
N LYS A 443 -43.84 -15.86 -2.77
CA LYS A 443 -45.25 -16.07 -2.41
C LYS A 443 -46.19 -15.11 -3.15
N LYS A 444 -45.83 -13.83 -3.31
CA LYS A 444 -46.65 -12.87 -4.06
C LYS A 444 -46.65 -13.14 -5.56
N LEU A 445 -45.54 -13.57 -6.15
CA LEU A 445 -45.53 -14.08 -7.52
C LEU A 445 -46.43 -15.32 -7.68
N GLN A 446 -46.39 -16.25 -6.72
CA GLN A 446 -47.30 -17.41 -6.70
C GLN A 446 -48.77 -17.04 -6.48
N GLU A 447 -49.09 -16.00 -5.69
CA GLU A 447 -50.46 -15.47 -5.58
C GLU A 447 -50.95 -14.87 -6.90
N ILE A 448 -50.08 -14.18 -7.64
CA ILE A 448 -50.39 -13.66 -8.99
C ILE A 448 -50.61 -14.81 -9.99
N ASP A 449 -49.76 -15.84 -9.99
CA ASP A 449 -49.97 -17.00 -10.87
C ASP A 449 -51.23 -17.82 -10.48
N LYS A 450 -51.60 -17.87 -9.19
CA LYS A 450 -52.91 -18.40 -8.74
C LYS A 450 -54.08 -17.53 -9.22
N LEU A 451 -53.93 -16.21 -9.20
CA LEU A 451 -54.95 -15.29 -9.69
C LEU A 451 -55.17 -15.47 -11.21
N LYS A 452 -54.10 -15.69 -11.98
CA LYS A 452 -54.22 -16.11 -13.40
C LYS A 452 -54.99 -17.42 -13.54
N LEU A 453 -54.69 -18.43 -12.72
CA LEU A 453 -55.40 -19.72 -12.71
C LEU A 453 -56.89 -19.63 -12.32
N ILE A 454 -57.31 -18.55 -11.67
CA ILE A 454 -58.71 -18.28 -11.31
C ILE A 454 -59.42 -17.43 -12.36
N LEU A 455 -58.72 -16.47 -12.97
CA LEU A 455 -59.28 -15.51 -13.94
C LEU A 455 -59.22 -15.99 -15.39
N LEU A 456 -58.37 -16.97 -15.72
CA LEU A 456 -58.09 -17.41 -17.08
C LEU A 456 -58.24 -18.93 -17.20
N ASN A 457 -58.91 -19.38 -18.26
CA ASN A 457 -59.00 -20.79 -18.65
C ASN A 457 -57.63 -21.33 -19.08
N SER A 458 -57.44 -22.67 -19.07
CA SER A 458 -56.14 -23.31 -19.34
C SER A 458 -55.49 -22.84 -20.65
N ASP A 459 -56.28 -22.62 -21.69
CA ASP A 459 -55.81 -22.14 -22.98
C ASP A 459 -55.58 -20.62 -23.00
N GLN A 460 -56.37 -19.82 -22.27
CA GLN A 460 -56.09 -18.39 -22.06
C GLN A 460 -54.75 -18.20 -21.32
N ILE A 461 -54.38 -19.08 -20.39
CA ILE A 461 -53.07 -19.02 -19.70
C ILE A 461 -51.92 -19.34 -20.66
N LYS A 462 -52.06 -20.39 -21.49
CA LYS A 462 -51.03 -20.72 -22.51
C LYS A 462 -50.84 -19.58 -23.51
N LEU A 463 -51.92 -18.89 -23.87
CA LEU A 463 -51.88 -17.74 -24.76
C LEU A 463 -51.30 -16.50 -24.07
N PHE A 464 -51.64 -16.27 -22.80
CA PHE A 464 -51.09 -15.18 -21.96
C PHE A 464 -49.59 -15.33 -21.73
N ASP A 465 -49.11 -16.54 -21.42
CA ASP A 465 -47.68 -16.82 -21.22
C ASP A 465 -46.88 -16.81 -22.53
N TYR A 466 -47.54 -16.76 -23.69
CA TYR A 466 -46.93 -16.58 -25.01
C TYR A 466 -47.04 -15.14 -25.54
N LEU A 467 -47.55 -14.20 -24.75
CA LEU A 467 -47.48 -12.78 -25.10
C LEU A 467 -46.01 -12.37 -25.36
N PRO A 468 -45.74 -11.58 -26.41
CA PRO A 468 -44.38 -11.36 -26.88
C PRO A 468 -43.51 -10.66 -25.81
N LYS A 469 -42.36 -11.25 -25.51
CA LYS A 469 -41.32 -10.63 -24.66
C LYS A 469 -40.90 -9.28 -25.27
N PRO A 470 -40.62 -8.24 -24.45
CA PRO A 470 -40.19 -6.95 -24.96
C PRO A 470 -38.89 -7.07 -25.77
N LYS A 471 -38.89 -6.46 -26.97
CA LYS A 471 -37.73 -6.46 -27.88
C LYS A 471 -36.77 -5.33 -27.48
N LEU A 472 -35.60 -5.67 -26.94
CA LEU A 472 -34.58 -4.72 -26.53
C LEU A 472 -33.90 -4.04 -27.73
N GLY A 473 -34.32 -2.82 -28.05
CA GLY A 473 -33.60 -1.90 -28.94
C GLY A 473 -32.61 -1.02 -28.17
N LEU A 474 -31.49 -0.62 -28.81
CA LEU A 474 -30.44 0.23 -28.20
C LEU A 474 -30.91 1.66 -27.82
N HIS A 475 -32.10 2.07 -28.23
CA HIS A 475 -32.73 3.33 -27.84
C HIS A 475 -34.25 3.14 -27.66
N MET A 476 -34.72 3.06 -26.41
CA MET A 476 -36.14 3.23 -26.09
C MET A 476 -36.28 3.90 -24.72
N LYS A 477 -37.25 4.82 -24.59
CA LYS A 477 -37.57 5.53 -23.34
C LYS A 477 -38.60 4.73 -22.53
N PRO A 478 -38.63 4.86 -21.19
CA PRO A 478 -39.50 4.07 -20.34
C PRO A 478 -40.94 4.61 -20.33
N SER A 479 -41.91 3.78 -20.72
CA SER A 479 -43.31 3.96 -20.34
C SER A 479 -44.07 2.63 -20.44
N GLU A 480 -44.63 2.22 -19.29
CA GLU A 480 -45.78 1.33 -19.10
C GLU A 480 -45.61 -0.20 -19.26
N ASN A 481 -45.43 -0.83 -18.09
CA ASN A 481 -46.05 -2.11 -17.66
C ASN A 481 -45.51 -3.44 -18.26
N GLU A 482 -44.27 -3.78 -17.92
CA GLU A 482 -43.71 -5.13 -18.11
C GLU A 482 -44.12 -6.10 -16.98
N TYR A 483 -44.56 -7.32 -17.34
CA TYR A 483 -44.72 -8.46 -16.41
C TYR A 483 -44.14 -9.74 -17.02
N CYS A 484 -43.37 -10.49 -16.23
CA CYS A 484 -42.92 -11.86 -16.54
C CYS A 484 -43.31 -12.80 -15.39
N SER A 485 -43.87 -13.98 -15.69
CA SER A 485 -43.91 -15.07 -14.69
C SER A 485 -42.58 -15.79 -14.66
N ILE A 486 -42.02 -15.95 -13.46
CA ILE A 486 -40.67 -16.48 -13.22
C ILE A 486 -40.70 -17.99 -12.88
N LEU A 487 -41.89 -18.59 -12.70
CA LEU A 487 -42.07 -19.86 -11.98
C LEU A 487 -42.54 -21.04 -12.83
N LYS A 488 -42.08 -21.15 -14.09
CA LYS A 488 -42.28 -22.34 -14.93
C LYS A 488 -40.97 -23.02 -15.33
N PRO A 489 -40.94 -24.36 -15.47
CA PRO A 489 -39.77 -25.09 -15.94
C PRO A 489 -39.40 -24.69 -17.38
N GLU A 490 -38.13 -24.86 -17.73
CA GLU A 490 -37.55 -24.40 -18.99
C GLU A 490 -37.99 -25.26 -20.18
N GLN A 491 -39.19 -24.97 -20.72
CA GLN A 491 -39.66 -25.50 -22.00
C GLN A 491 -39.00 -24.75 -23.18
N SER A 492 -38.77 -25.45 -24.29
CA SER A 492 -38.30 -24.85 -25.55
C SER A 492 -39.29 -23.81 -26.07
N ASP A 493 -38.80 -22.71 -26.62
CA ASP A 493 -39.65 -21.64 -27.17
C ASP A 493 -40.50 -22.13 -28.37
N LEU A 494 -40.06 -23.19 -29.07
CA LEU A 494 -40.85 -23.86 -30.12
C LEU A 494 -42.07 -24.62 -29.55
N ASP A 495 -41.90 -25.29 -28.42
CA ASP A 495 -42.98 -26.06 -27.79
C ASP A 495 -44.05 -25.11 -27.23
N LYS A 496 -43.63 -23.99 -26.62
CA LYS A 496 -44.53 -22.91 -26.20
C LYS A 496 -45.33 -22.33 -27.37
N ALA A 497 -44.70 -22.14 -28.53
CA ALA A 497 -45.38 -21.65 -29.73
C ALA A 497 -46.46 -22.62 -30.23
N LEU A 498 -46.18 -23.92 -30.22
CA LEU A 498 -47.13 -24.97 -30.59
C LEU A 498 -48.27 -25.13 -29.58
N GLU A 499 -47.99 -24.98 -28.28
CA GLU A 499 -49.02 -24.95 -27.23
C GLU A 499 -49.91 -23.71 -27.35
N ALA A 500 -49.33 -22.53 -27.57
CA ALA A 500 -50.06 -21.27 -27.75
C ALA A 500 -50.91 -21.27 -29.03
N GLN A 501 -50.43 -21.84 -30.15
CA GLN A 501 -51.23 -21.99 -31.37
C GLN A 501 -52.45 -22.90 -31.14
N LYS A 502 -52.27 -24.04 -30.49
CA LYS A 502 -53.37 -24.97 -30.15
C LYS A 502 -54.37 -24.31 -29.20
N ALA A 503 -53.87 -23.58 -28.21
CA ALA A 503 -54.69 -22.80 -27.28
C ALA A 503 -55.51 -21.73 -28.01
N PHE A 504 -54.88 -20.95 -28.89
CA PHE A 504 -55.55 -19.93 -29.71
C PHE A 504 -56.67 -20.53 -30.58
N GLN A 505 -56.45 -21.73 -31.15
CA GLN A 505 -57.47 -22.44 -31.92
C GLN A 505 -58.62 -22.94 -31.04
N ALA A 506 -58.34 -23.49 -29.85
CA ALA A 506 -59.38 -23.92 -28.91
C ALA A 506 -60.22 -22.76 -28.35
N LEU A 507 -59.62 -21.57 -28.22
CA LEU A 507 -60.29 -20.35 -27.77
C LEU A 507 -61.11 -19.65 -28.86
N GLN A 508 -60.95 -20.04 -30.13
CA GLN A 508 -61.61 -19.38 -31.26
C GLN A 508 -63.13 -19.63 -31.27
N ASP A 509 -63.58 -20.72 -30.63
CA ASP A 509 -64.97 -21.14 -30.51
C ASP A 509 -65.60 -20.82 -29.14
N GLN A 510 -64.90 -20.10 -28.24
CA GLN A 510 -65.40 -19.74 -26.89
C GLN A 510 -65.82 -18.25 -26.79
N GLU A 511 -67.10 -18.01 -26.47
CA GLU A 511 -67.65 -16.68 -26.18
C GLU A 511 -67.35 -16.22 -24.73
N ASP A 512 -66.07 -15.95 -24.43
CA ASP A 512 -65.62 -15.36 -23.16
C ASP A 512 -65.27 -13.87 -23.33
N ASP A 513 -65.65 -13.03 -22.36
CA ASP A 513 -65.39 -11.57 -22.32
C ASP A 513 -63.88 -11.17 -22.21
N ILE A 514 -63.02 -12.16 -21.96
CA ILE A 514 -61.58 -12.00 -21.72
C ILE A 514 -60.75 -12.39 -22.96
N THR A 515 -61.16 -13.44 -23.68
CA THR A 515 -60.52 -13.91 -24.93
C THR A 515 -60.29 -12.78 -25.96
N PRO A 516 -61.26 -11.93 -26.33
CA PRO A 516 -61.05 -10.88 -27.32
C PRO A 516 -60.16 -9.73 -26.81
N LYS A 517 -59.99 -9.57 -25.48
CA LYS A 517 -59.02 -8.62 -24.90
C LYS A 517 -57.61 -9.19 -24.96
N LEU A 518 -57.45 -10.48 -24.67
CA LEU A 518 -56.16 -11.18 -24.74
C LEU A 518 -55.64 -11.28 -26.18
N VAL A 519 -56.52 -11.55 -27.15
CA VAL A 519 -56.16 -11.61 -28.58
C VAL A 519 -55.72 -10.25 -29.12
N LYS A 520 -56.23 -9.13 -28.59
CA LYS A 520 -55.77 -7.76 -28.94
C LYS A 520 -54.39 -7.39 -28.38
N LEU A 521 -53.83 -8.19 -27.46
CA LEU A 521 -52.50 -7.99 -26.90
C LEU A 521 -51.42 -8.82 -27.61
N LEU A 522 -51.82 -9.69 -28.54
CA LEU A 522 -50.92 -10.40 -29.44
C LEU A 522 -50.55 -9.51 -30.63
N ASP A 523 -49.33 -9.69 -31.13
CA ASP A 523 -48.84 -9.05 -32.35
C ASP A 523 -49.67 -9.54 -33.57
N ASP A 524 -50.12 -8.63 -34.43
CA ASP A 524 -51.06 -8.92 -35.53
C ASP A 524 -50.51 -9.98 -36.50
N ASP A 525 -49.19 -9.94 -36.75
CA ASP A 525 -48.47 -10.95 -37.54
C ASP A 525 -48.60 -12.34 -36.91
N LEU A 526 -48.54 -12.43 -35.58
CA LEU A 526 -48.64 -13.67 -34.81
C LEU A 526 -50.08 -14.21 -34.80
N VAL A 527 -51.07 -13.31 -34.68
CA VAL A 527 -52.49 -13.65 -34.84
C VAL A 527 -52.76 -14.18 -36.26
N SER A 528 -52.13 -13.60 -37.29
CA SER A 528 -52.24 -14.10 -38.66
C SER A 528 -51.64 -15.52 -38.81
N LEU A 529 -50.51 -15.78 -38.15
CA LEU A 529 -49.82 -17.07 -38.16
C LEU A 529 -50.59 -18.15 -37.40
N PHE A 530 -51.25 -17.81 -36.28
CA PHE A 530 -52.09 -18.77 -35.56
C PHE A 530 -53.42 -19.09 -36.28
N LYS A 531 -53.96 -18.14 -37.05
CA LYS A 531 -55.13 -18.34 -37.92
C LYS A 531 -54.85 -19.22 -39.14
N LEU A 532 -53.60 -19.36 -39.58
CA LEU A 532 -53.23 -20.32 -40.62
C LEU A 532 -53.41 -21.75 -40.09
N GLN A 533 -54.39 -22.47 -40.65
CA GLN A 533 -54.59 -23.89 -40.35
C GLN A 533 -53.37 -24.71 -40.80
N LEU A 534 -52.50 -25.05 -39.85
CA LEU A 534 -51.45 -26.05 -40.02
C LEU A 534 -52.05 -27.46 -40.05
N ASN A 535 -52.93 -27.73 -41.01
CA ASN A 535 -53.61 -29.01 -41.16
C ASN A 535 -53.18 -29.70 -42.47
N LYS A 536 -52.67 -30.93 -42.35
CA LYS A 536 -52.28 -31.86 -43.43
C LYS A 536 -51.07 -31.44 -44.32
N GLY A 537 -49.85 -31.44 -43.75
CA GLY A 537 -48.63 -31.36 -44.58
C GLY A 537 -47.29 -31.78 -43.95
N VAL A 538 -47.10 -31.58 -42.64
CA VAL A 538 -45.74 -31.58 -42.04
C VAL A 538 -45.13 -32.98 -41.80
N ASN A 539 -45.92 -34.06 -41.81
CA ASN A 539 -45.42 -35.43 -41.61
C ASN A 539 -44.64 -36.05 -42.80
N ARG A 540 -44.23 -35.28 -43.82
CA ARG A 540 -43.42 -35.79 -44.95
C ARG A 540 -42.01 -35.22 -45.08
N PHE A 541 -41.63 -34.17 -44.34
CA PHE A 541 -40.29 -33.56 -44.46
C PHE A 541 -39.24 -34.08 -43.45
N VAL A 542 -39.58 -35.07 -42.63
CA VAL A 542 -38.60 -35.82 -41.81
C VAL A 542 -38.04 -37.00 -42.61
N LYS A 543 -37.23 -36.73 -43.65
CA LYS A 543 -36.30 -37.71 -44.27
C LYS A 543 -35.29 -37.09 -45.25
N LYS A 544 -34.25 -36.43 -44.72
CA LYS A 544 -32.83 -36.40 -45.17
C LYS A 544 -32.12 -35.13 -44.65
N PRO A 545 -31.46 -35.15 -43.48
CA PRO A 545 -30.78 -33.98 -42.93
C PRO A 545 -29.45 -33.63 -43.65
N ALA A 546 -28.91 -34.52 -44.50
CA ALA A 546 -27.55 -34.42 -45.02
C ALA A 546 -27.34 -33.33 -46.10
N GLN A 547 -28.35 -32.96 -46.88
CA GLN A 547 -28.16 -32.04 -48.02
C GLN A 547 -28.41 -30.56 -47.68
N LEU A 548 -29.17 -30.27 -46.62
CA LEU A 548 -29.33 -28.89 -46.15
C LEU A 548 -28.11 -28.41 -45.35
N ALA A 549 -27.44 -29.33 -44.63
CA ALA A 549 -26.22 -29.03 -43.89
C ALA A 549 -25.09 -28.54 -44.82
N ASP A 550 -24.79 -29.27 -45.91
CA ASP A 550 -23.75 -28.87 -46.87
C ASP A 550 -24.06 -27.52 -47.56
N ALA A 551 -25.32 -27.28 -47.93
CA ALA A 551 -25.74 -26.01 -48.54
C ALA A 551 -25.59 -24.83 -47.57
N VAL A 552 -26.00 -25.00 -46.30
CA VAL A 552 -25.84 -23.98 -45.25
C VAL A 552 -24.36 -23.77 -44.90
N GLN A 553 -23.55 -24.82 -44.87
CA GLN A 553 -22.12 -24.75 -44.57
C GLN A 553 -21.34 -24.05 -45.70
N GLN A 554 -21.68 -24.28 -46.98
CA GLN A 554 -21.14 -23.51 -48.10
C GLN A 554 -21.55 -22.03 -48.05
N LEU A 555 -22.80 -21.73 -47.70
CA LEU A 555 -23.28 -20.35 -47.49
C LEU A 555 -22.58 -19.65 -46.31
N MET A 556 -22.28 -20.36 -45.22
CA MET A 556 -21.50 -19.83 -44.10
C MET A 556 -20.03 -19.58 -44.48
N ILE A 557 -19.41 -20.47 -45.26
CA ILE A 557 -18.02 -20.28 -45.73
C ILE A 557 -17.90 -19.10 -46.71
N MET A 558 -18.89 -18.87 -47.58
CA MET A 558 -18.92 -17.67 -48.44
C MET A 558 -19.08 -16.39 -47.62
N ASN A 559 -20.05 -16.34 -46.69
CA ASN A 559 -20.27 -15.20 -45.80
C ASN A 559 -19.09 -14.92 -44.86
N ALA A 560 -18.32 -15.95 -44.46
CA ALA A 560 -17.09 -15.79 -43.68
C ALA A 560 -15.98 -15.12 -44.52
N LYS A 561 -15.76 -15.56 -45.75
CA LYS A 561 -14.78 -14.96 -46.68
C LYS A 561 -15.11 -13.52 -47.04
N GLU A 562 -16.39 -13.16 -47.18
CA GLU A 562 -16.79 -11.75 -47.34
C GLU A 562 -16.47 -10.91 -46.09
N LYS A 563 -16.72 -11.43 -44.88
CA LYS A 563 -16.41 -10.73 -43.64
C LYS A 563 -14.90 -10.55 -43.40
N GLU A 564 -14.06 -11.48 -43.85
CA GLU A 564 -12.60 -11.30 -43.82
C GLU A 564 -12.15 -10.25 -44.85
N ASN A 565 -12.61 -10.33 -46.11
CA ASN A 565 -12.34 -9.30 -47.11
C ASN A 565 -12.81 -7.89 -46.69
N GLN A 566 -13.92 -7.78 -45.95
CA GLN A 566 -14.36 -6.51 -45.36
C GLN A 566 -13.49 -6.06 -44.18
N LYS A 567 -13.03 -6.97 -43.31
CA LYS A 567 -12.09 -6.65 -42.22
C LYS A 567 -10.75 -6.16 -42.75
N ASP A 568 -10.19 -6.77 -43.78
CA ASP A 568 -8.90 -6.36 -44.32
C ASP A 568 -8.99 -5.04 -45.10
N LYS A 569 -10.07 -4.80 -45.86
CA LYS A 569 -10.38 -3.47 -46.40
C LYS A 569 -10.55 -2.40 -45.30
N LYS A 570 -11.00 -2.77 -44.10
CA LYS A 570 -11.12 -1.86 -42.96
C LYS A 570 -9.76 -1.58 -42.29
N LYS A 571 -8.92 -2.61 -42.09
CA LYS A 571 -7.53 -2.46 -41.63
C LYS A 571 -6.68 -1.63 -42.59
N GLU A 572 -6.87 -1.78 -43.90
CA GLU A 572 -6.14 -0.99 -44.90
C GLU A 572 -6.54 0.49 -44.86
N LYS A 573 -7.84 0.79 -44.67
CA LYS A 573 -8.34 2.16 -44.44
C LYS A 573 -7.83 2.75 -43.13
N GLU A 574 -7.70 1.95 -42.06
CA GLU A 574 -7.11 2.40 -40.80
C GLU A 574 -5.60 2.64 -40.88
N LYS A 575 -4.84 1.80 -41.61
CA LYS A 575 -3.42 2.06 -41.91
C LYS A 575 -3.24 3.36 -42.71
N LYS A 576 -4.09 3.61 -43.72
CA LYS A 576 -4.09 4.86 -44.49
C LYS A 576 -4.47 6.08 -43.63
N LYS A 577 -5.39 5.95 -42.66
CA LYS A 577 -5.72 7.01 -41.68
C LYS A 577 -4.60 7.26 -40.66
N LYS A 578 -3.88 6.22 -40.19
CA LYS A 578 -2.76 6.39 -39.27
C LYS A 578 -1.56 7.07 -39.94
N LYS A 579 -1.23 6.72 -41.18
CA LYS A 579 -0.13 7.36 -41.92
C LYS A 579 -0.39 8.86 -42.11
N LYS A 580 -1.61 9.23 -42.55
CA LYS A 580 -2.00 10.65 -42.72
C LYS A 580 -1.93 11.47 -41.41
N LYS A 581 -2.18 10.86 -40.25
CA LYS A 581 -2.02 11.51 -38.93
C LYS A 581 -0.57 11.64 -38.43
N GLN A 582 0.37 10.92 -39.04
CA GLN A 582 1.80 11.00 -38.75
C GLN A 582 2.48 12.05 -39.64
N ASP A 583 2.01 12.14 -40.90
CA ASP A 583 2.44 13.19 -41.83
C ASP A 583 1.90 14.58 -41.39
N GLU A 584 0.69 14.66 -40.79
CA GLU A 584 0.12 15.91 -40.23
C GLU A 584 0.73 16.34 -38.87
N SER A 585 1.63 15.56 -38.27
CA SER A 585 2.27 15.86 -36.96
C SER A 585 3.78 16.13 -37.06
N SER A 586 4.29 16.46 -38.25
CA SER A 586 5.70 16.81 -38.47
C SER A 586 5.93 18.24 -38.99
N ASP A 587 4.86 19.02 -39.20
CA ASP A 587 4.90 20.40 -39.69
C ASP A 587 4.59 21.47 -38.61
N SER A 588 4.62 21.12 -37.31
CA SER A 588 4.26 22.04 -36.20
C SER A 588 5.33 22.28 -35.13
N GLU A 589 6.60 21.96 -35.41
CA GLU A 589 7.76 22.32 -34.57
C GLU A 589 8.78 23.14 -35.36
N ASN A 590 8.44 24.38 -35.74
CA ASN A 590 9.42 25.36 -36.24
C ASN A 590 8.93 26.83 -36.21
N SER A 591 8.43 27.33 -35.07
CA SER A 591 8.20 28.79 -34.89
C SER A 591 7.97 29.21 -33.42
N ALA A 592 9.02 29.40 -32.62
CA ALA A 592 9.02 30.26 -31.42
C ALA A 592 10.43 30.40 -30.80
N SER A 593 11.27 31.30 -31.31
CA SER A 593 12.49 31.74 -30.61
C SER A 593 12.91 33.15 -31.06
N SER A 594 12.44 34.18 -30.35
CA SER A 594 12.93 35.56 -30.49
C SER A 594 12.36 36.52 -29.43
N GLY A 595 13.20 36.94 -28.46
CA GLY A 595 12.99 38.08 -27.55
C GLY A 595 11.82 37.97 -26.53
N SER A 596 11.73 38.80 -25.49
CA SER A 596 12.70 39.66 -24.76
C SER A 596 12.04 40.06 -23.41
N ASP A 597 12.59 40.84 -22.47
CA ASP A 597 13.82 41.65 -22.40
C ASP A 597 14.31 41.72 -20.91
N LYS A 598 15.04 42.79 -20.54
CA LYS A 598 15.49 43.17 -19.19
C LYS A 598 14.36 43.59 -18.21
N GLU A 599 14.57 43.41 -16.91
CA GLU A 599 14.98 44.48 -15.95
C GLU A 599 15.60 43.88 -14.67
#